data_AF-X0XHA8-F1
#
_entry.id   AF-X0XHA8-F1
#
_cell.length_a   1.000
_cell.length_b   1.000
_cell.length_c   1.000
_cell.angle_alpha   90.00
_cell.angle_beta   90.00
_cell.angle_gamma   90.00
#
_symmetry.space_group_name_H-M   'P 1'
#
loop_
_entity.id
_entity.type
_entity.pdbx_description
1 polymer ?
#
loop_
_entity_poly.entity_id
_entity_poly.type
_entity_poly.pdbx_seq_one_letter_code
_entity_poly.pdbx_strand_id
1 'polypeptide(L)'
;FDEFGLIICGWSAEWDRALYSALEKCKSHRFTTYWTLKEEPTDVAKKLIQLKRAEIIKINDADSFFSSLEEKVSSLHEIERPHPLSSKLAVATLKRYLTDERFEIQVHDLIFQEANRLYEEFSGDEFSLNTAFNLEEYKSRVLRYESSIEILQHMFIVGCYWGRKSHEQIWAKCLERVNVP
;
A
#
# COMPACT_ATOMS: atom_id res chain seq x y z
N PHE A 1 -13.81 14.61 -13.42
CA PHE A 1 -13.25 14.91 -12.09
C PHE A 1 -14.16 14.37 -10.98
N ASP A 2 -14.60 13.11 -11.08
CA ASP A 2 -15.47 12.47 -10.08
C ASP A 2 -15.00 11.06 -9.69
N GLU A 3 -13.80 10.69 -10.13
CA GLU A 3 -13.24 9.34 -9.91
C GLU A 3 -12.05 9.37 -8.95
N PHE A 4 -11.56 10.56 -8.60
CA PHE A 4 -10.37 10.77 -7.77
C PHE A 4 -10.51 12.00 -6.89
N GLY A 5 -9.82 11.98 -5.74
CA GLY A 5 -9.56 13.19 -4.96
C GLY A 5 -8.58 14.11 -5.67
N LEU A 6 -8.67 15.41 -5.40
CA LEU A 6 -7.83 16.41 -6.04
C LEU A 6 -7.03 17.19 -5.00
N ILE A 7 -5.75 17.48 -5.31
CA ILE A 7 -4.94 18.46 -4.58
C ILE A 7 -4.60 19.55 -5.59
N ILE A 8 -5.15 20.75 -5.38
CA ILE A 8 -4.95 21.91 -6.25
C ILE A 8 -3.89 22.80 -5.61
N CYS A 9 -2.75 22.94 -6.29
CA CYS A 9 -1.61 23.73 -5.81
C CYS A 9 -1.12 24.72 -6.86
N GLY A 10 -0.92 25.98 -6.44
CA GLY A 10 -0.36 27.04 -7.29
C GLY A 10 -1.28 27.55 -8.42
N TRP A 11 -2.58 27.25 -8.38
CA TRP A 11 -3.52 27.64 -9.44
C TRP A 11 -4.52 28.71 -8.97
N SER A 12 -4.59 29.83 -9.70
CA SER A 12 -5.50 30.95 -9.39
C SER A 12 -6.92 30.81 -9.96
N ALA A 13 -7.16 29.78 -10.79
CA ALA A 13 -8.42 29.53 -11.49
C ALA A 13 -8.85 30.59 -12.54
N GLU A 14 -8.06 31.63 -12.77
CA GLU A 14 -8.43 32.75 -13.66
C GLU A 14 -8.06 32.52 -15.14
N TRP A 15 -6.90 31.92 -15.37
CA TRP A 15 -6.33 31.82 -16.72
C TRP A 15 -6.76 30.54 -17.44
N ASP A 16 -6.87 29.42 -16.72
CA ASP A 16 -7.30 28.16 -17.30
C ASP A 16 -8.82 27.99 -17.21
N ARG A 17 -9.52 28.61 -18.17
CA ARG A 17 -10.98 28.57 -18.26
C ARG A 17 -11.50 27.16 -18.57
N ALA A 18 -10.74 26.36 -19.30
CA ALA A 18 -11.16 25.01 -19.66
C ALA A 18 -11.20 24.11 -18.42
N LEU A 19 -10.14 24.15 -17.60
CA LEU A 19 -10.08 23.43 -16.33
C LEU A 19 -11.11 23.96 -15.33
N TYR A 20 -11.29 25.29 -15.24
CA TYR A 20 -12.36 25.89 -14.44
C TYR A 20 -13.73 25.32 -14.80
N SER A 21 -14.11 25.37 -16.09
CA SER A 21 -15.40 24.88 -16.55
C SER A 21 -15.56 23.37 -16.36
N ALA A 22 -14.48 22.59 -16.49
CA ALA A 22 -14.51 21.16 -16.26
C ALA A 22 -14.75 20.81 -14.77
N LEU A 23 -14.14 21.55 -13.86
CA LEU A 23 -14.38 21.42 -12.42
C LEU A 23 -15.79 21.90 -12.06
N GLU A 24 -16.25 23.01 -12.63
CA GLU A 24 -17.57 23.60 -12.38
C GLU A 24 -18.73 22.67 -12.78
N LYS A 25 -18.60 21.94 -13.90
CA LYS A 25 -19.62 20.99 -14.37
C LYS A 25 -19.78 19.78 -13.44
N CYS A 26 -18.77 19.46 -12.65
CA CYS A 26 -18.76 18.27 -11.82
C CYS A 26 -19.32 18.60 -10.42
N LYS A 27 -20.56 18.19 -10.13
CA LYS A 27 -21.26 18.54 -8.87
C LYS A 27 -21.14 17.52 -7.75
N SER A 28 -20.55 16.36 -8.02
CA SER A 28 -20.34 15.33 -7.02
C SER A 28 -19.21 15.72 -6.06
N HIS A 29 -19.35 15.25 -4.82
CA HIS A 29 -18.42 15.45 -3.70
C HIS A 29 -17.93 14.12 -3.13
N ARG A 30 -18.00 13.03 -3.91
CA ARG A 30 -17.61 11.69 -3.45
C ARG A 30 -16.13 11.64 -3.02
N PHE A 31 -15.28 12.39 -3.72
CA PHE A 31 -13.85 12.47 -3.42
C PHE A 31 -13.46 13.87 -2.96
N THR A 32 -12.68 13.93 -1.90
CA THR A 32 -12.26 15.19 -1.28
C THR A 32 -11.37 16.00 -2.24
N THR A 33 -11.62 17.30 -2.29
CA THR A 33 -10.73 18.25 -2.95
C THR A 33 -10.00 19.05 -1.88
N TYR A 34 -8.68 19.14 -1.99
CA TYR A 34 -7.83 20.00 -1.18
C TYR A 34 -7.36 21.16 -2.03
N TRP A 35 -7.44 22.37 -1.49
CA TRP A 35 -6.93 23.57 -2.15
C TRP A 35 -5.81 24.16 -1.32
N THR A 36 -4.59 24.12 -1.84
CA THR A 36 -3.44 24.68 -1.14
C THR A 36 -3.27 26.15 -1.49
N LEU A 37 -2.98 26.98 -0.49
CA LEU A 37 -2.89 28.43 -0.64
C LEU A 37 -1.66 28.97 0.10
N LYS A 38 -0.91 29.85 -0.57
CA LYS A 38 0.11 30.71 0.06
C LYS A 38 -0.50 32.01 0.60
N GLU A 39 -1.40 32.59 -0.19
CA GLU A 39 -2.13 33.82 0.11
C GLU A 39 -3.63 33.61 -0.08
N GLU A 40 -4.43 34.64 0.18
CA GLU A 40 -5.88 34.57 0.01
C GLU A 40 -6.28 34.24 -1.45
N PRO A 41 -7.28 33.37 -1.66
CA PRO A 41 -7.68 32.98 -2.99
C PRO A 41 -8.39 34.14 -3.72
N THR A 42 -8.24 34.17 -5.05
CA THR A 42 -8.99 35.09 -5.91
C THR A 42 -10.50 34.80 -5.82
N ASP A 43 -11.34 35.77 -6.18
CA ASP A 43 -12.80 35.57 -6.14
C ASP A 43 -13.28 34.47 -7.09
N VAL A 44 -12.53 34.22 -8.17
CA VAL A 44 -12.78 33.10 -9.09
C VAL A 44 -12.46 31.76 -8.41
N ALA A 45 -11.30 31.66 -7.75
CA ALA A 45 -10.92 30.46 -7.00
C ALA A 45 -11.88 30.19 -5.82
N LYS A 46 -12.30 31.23 -5.08
CA LYS A 46 -13.28 31.11 -3.97
C LYS A 46 -14.57 30.42 -4.41
N LYS A 47 -15.07 30.73 -5.61
CA LYS A 47 -16.27 30.09 -6.16
C LYS A 47 -16.07 28.58 -6.34
N LEU A 48 -14.93 28.16 -6.90
CA LEU A 48 -14.64 26.72 -7.05
C LEU A 48 -14.41 26.04 -5.71
N ILE A 49 -13.68 26.66 -4.78
CA ILE A 49 -13.46 26.12 -3.43
C ILE A 49 -14.80 25.84 -2.75
N GLN A 50 -15.73 26.82 -2.79
CA GLN A 50 -17.06 26.65 -2.23
C GLN A 50 -17.88 25.60 -2.98
N LEU A 51 -17.89 25.65 -4.31
CA LEU A 51 -18.62 24.69 -5.16
C LEU A 51 -18.15 23.26 -4.93
N LYS A 52 -16.86 23.04 -4.66
CA LYS A 52 -16.27 21.73 -4.42
C LYS A 52 -16.28 21.30 -2.95
N ARG A 53 -16.59 22.21 -2.04
CA ARG A 53 -16.38 22.03 -0.59
C ARG A 53 -14.93 21.64 -0.32
N ALA A 54 -14.00 22.34 -0.98
CA ALA A 54 -12.61 22.02 -0.89
C ALA A 54 -12.05 22.41 0.48
N GLU A 55 -11.26 21.52 1.06
CA GLU A 55 -10.52 21.77 2.30
C GLU A 55 -9.31 22.66 2.00
N ILE A 56 -9.20 23.76 2.72
CA ILE A 56 -8.11 24.73 2.51
C ILE A 56 -6.90 24.31 3.33
N ILE A 57 -5.76 24.17 2.66
CA ILE A 57 -4.47 23.90 3.31
C ILE A 57 -3.55 25.10 3.09
N LYS A 58 -3.13 25.77 4.16
CA LYS A 58 -2.13 26.83 4.06
C LYS A 58 -0.74 26.22 3.88
N ILE A 59 -0.03 26.66 2.86
CA ILE A 59 1.33 26.19 2.52
C ILE A 59 2.28 27.38 2.36
N ASN A 60 3.57 27.17 2.61
CA ASN A 60 4.59 28.18 2.34
C ASN A 60 4.98 28.22 0.86
N ASP A 61 5.21 27.03 0.29
CA ASP A 61 5.56 26.77 -1.10
C ASP A 61 5.18 25.32 -1.45
N ALA A 62 5.07 25.05 -2.75
CA ALA A 62 4.64 23.75 -3.26
C ALA A 62 5.68 22.65 -3.01
N ASP A 63 6.96 22.96 -3.18
CA ASP A 63 8.06 21.99 -3.10
C ASP A 63 8.14 21.41 -1.69
N SER A 64 8.15 22.27 -0.67
CA SER A 64 8.18 21.86 0.74
C SER A 64 6.92 21.09 1.14
N PHE A 65 5.75 21.50 0.64
CA PHE A 65 4.48 20.82 0.92
C PHE A 65 4.48 19.40 0.37
N PHE A 66 4.81 19.22 -0.92
CA PHE A 66 4.82 17.90 -1.55
C PHE A 66 5.96 17.02 -1.04
N SER A 67 7.13 17.58 -0.73
CA SER A 67 8.23 16.82 -0.10
C SER A 67 7.81 16.27 1.26
N SER A 68 7.17 17.10 2.10
CA SER A 68 6.66 16.66 3.41
C SER A 68 5.51 15.66 3.28
N LEU A 69 4.65 15.81 2.27
CA LEU A 69 3.56 14.86 2.00
C LEU A 69 4.12 13.51 1.57
N GLU A 70 5.09 13.49 0.66
CA GLU A 70 5.79 12.28 0.21
C GLU A 70 6.46 11.57 1.39
N GLU A 71 7.20 12.31 2.23
CA GLU A 71 7.87 11.74 3.40
C GLU A 71 6.87 11.07 4.35
N LYS A 72 5.75 11.73 4.65
CA LYS A 72 4.70 11.19 5.53
C LYS A 72 4.02 9.96 4.92
N VAL A 73 3.67 10.00 3.64
CA VAL A 73 3.04 8.87 2.94
C VAL A 73 4.02 7.69 2.88
N SER A 74 5.28 7.94 2.58
CA SER A 74 6.33 6.91 2.55
C SER A 74 6.55 6.30 3.94
N SER A 75 6.55 7.12 4.99
CA SER A 75 6.70 6.63 6.37
C SER A 75 5.54 5.74 6.79
N LEU A 76 4.29 6.10 6.40
CA LEU A 76 3.13 5.25 6.63
C LEU A 76 3.28 3.90 5.89
N HIS A 77 3.76 3.94 4.65
CA HIS A 77 3.98 2.74 3.84
C HIS A 77 5.10 1.85 4.38
N GLU A 78 6.14 2.42 4.98
CA GLU A 78 7.22 1.66 5.64
C GLU A 78 6.76 0.99 6.93
N ILE A 79 5.88 1.63 7.71
CA ILE A 79 5.30 1.04 8.93
C ILE A 79 4.44 -0.18 8.59
N GLU A 80 3.72 -0.13 7.46
CA GLU A 80 2.90 -1.24 6.99
C GLU A 80 3.72 -2.40 6.41
N ARG A 81 5.03 -2.22 6.16
CA ARG A 81 5.92 -3.23 5.60
C ARG A 81 6.68 -4.05 6.65
N PRO A 82 6.80 -5.38 6.47
CA PRO A 82 7.73 -6.15 7.29
C PRO A 82 9.14 -5.60 7.14
N HIS A 83 9.82 -5.42 8.27
CA HIS A 83 11.12 -4.77 8.30
C HIS A 83 12.13 -5.43 7.33
N PRO A 84 12.83 -4.70 6.45
CA PRO A 84 13.73 -5.27 5.43
C PRO A 84 14.86 -6.18 5.97
N LEU A 85 15.21 -6.01 7.24
CA LEU A 85 16.16 -6.92 7.92
C LEU A 85 15.56 -8.30 8.20
N SER A 86 14.25 -8.39 8.47
CA SER A 86 13.55 -9.64 8.74
C SER A 86 13.53 -10.55 7.50
N SER A 87 13.22 -9.99 6.31
CA SER A 87 13.23 -10.75 5.06
C SER A 87 14.64 -11.23 4.68
N LYS A 88 15.65 -10.37 4.79
CA LYS A 88 17.06 -10.72 4.53
C LYS A 88 17.56 -11.82 5.47
N LEU A 89 17.21 -11.75 6.76
CA LEU A 89 17.60 -12.75 7.75
C LEU A 89 16.92 -14.11 7.49
N ALA A 90 15.63 -14.11 7.17
CA ALA A 90 14.89 -15.32 6.82
C ALA A 90 15.50 -16.01 5.58
N VAL A 91 15.80 -15.25 4.53
CA VAL A 91 16.47 -15.75 3.33
C VAL A 91 17.87 -16.31 3.63
N ALA A 92 18.70 -15.60 4.39
CA ALA A 92 20.04 -16.07 4.73
C ALA A 92 20.00 -17.36 5.55
N THR A 93 19.05 -17.45 6.49
CA THR A 93 18.81 -18.64 7.31
C THR A 93 18.36 -19.83 6.45
N LEU A 94 17.39 -19.61 5.55
CA LEU A 94 16.91 -20.63 4.63
C LEU A 94 18.03 -21.15 3.73
N LYS A 95 18.82 -20.25 3.10
CA LYS A 95 19.98 -20.65 2.29
C LYS A 95 20.94 -21.55 3.04
N ARG A 96 21.24 -21.24 4.30
CA ARG A 96 22.11 -22.05 5.15
C ARG A 96 21.54 -23.46 5.35
N TYR A 97 20.24 -23.59 5.61
CA TYR A 97 19.60 -24.89 5.78
C TYR A 97 19.52 -25.69 4.48
N LEU A 98 19.32 -25.05 3.33
CA LEU A 98 19.28 -25.75 2.05
C LEU A 98 20.61 -26.40 1.64
N THR A 99 21.74 -26.05 2.28
CA THR A 99 23.05 -26.62 1.92
C THR A 99 23.19 -28.10 2.29
N ASP A 100 22.46 -28.61 3.28
CA ASP A 100 22.64 -29.95 3.83
C ASP A 100 21.28 -30.59 4.15
N GLU A 101 21.09 -31.85 3.75
CA GLU A 101 19.84 -32.61 3.95
C GLU A 101 19.48 -32.78 5.44
N ARG A 102 20.47 -32.72 6.33
CA ARG A 102 20.25 -32.80 7.78
C ARG A 102 19.40 -31.66 8.34
N PHE A 103 19.24 -30.56 7.58
CA PHE A 103 18.41 -29.42 7.98
C PHE A 103 16.99 -29.44 7.40
N GLU A 104 16.53 -30.56 6.83
CA GLU A 104 15.21 -30.65 6.20
C GLU A 104 14.06 -30.27 7.14
N ILE A 105 14.14 -30.67 8.42
CA ILE A 105 13.18 -30.28 9.46
C ILE A 105 13.21 -28.77 9.68
N GLN A 106 14.40 -28.17 9.73
CA GLN A 106 14.56 -26.73 9.93
C GLN A 106 14.10 -25.91 8.73
N VAL A 107 14.22 -26.43 7.51
CA VAL A 107 13.61 -25.83 6.31
C VAL A 107 12.09 -25.82 6.45
N HIS A 108 11.51 -26.98 6.79
CA HIS A 108 10.08 -27.10 7.03
C HIS A 108 9.60 -26.11 8.10
N ASP A 109 10.20 -26.14 9.29
CA ASP A 109 9.74 -25.34 10.43
C ASP A 109 9.85 -23.83 10.16
N LEU A 110 10.95 -23.39 9.52
CA LEU A 110 11.14 -21.99 9.18
C LEU A 110 10.07 -21.49 8.18
N ILE A 111 9.76 -22.30 7.16
CA ILE A 111 8.72 -21.97 6.18
C ILE A 111 7.33 -21.97 6.82
N PHE A 112 7.02 -22.99 7.60
CA PHE A 112 5.70 -23.13 8.22
C PHE A 112 5.47 -22.13 9.35
N GLN A 113 6.51 -21.67 10.04
CA GLN A 113 6.40 -20.56 10.98
C GLN A 113 5.90 -19.30 10.26
N GLU A 114 6.50 -18.95 9.12
CA GLU A 114 6.09 -17.78 8.36
C GLU A 114 4.71 -17.96 7.72
N ALA A 115 4.41 -19.15 7.20
CA ALA A 115 3.08 -19.46 6.67
C ALA A 115 1.98 -19.38 7.73
N ASN A 116 2.24 -19.85 8.95
CA ASN A 116 1.30 -19.76 10.06
C ASN A 116 1.11 -18.32 10.53
N ARG A 117 2.18 -17.50 10.54
CA ARG A 117 2.08 -16.06 10.81
C ARG A 117 1.11 -15.39 9.83
N LEU A 118 1.25 -15.66 8.53
CA LEU A 118 0.33 -15.14 7.50
C LEU A 118 -1.09 -15.67 7.63
N TYR A 119 -1.24 -16.96 7.93
CA TYR A 119 -2.55 -17.56 8.19
C TYR A 119 -3.28 -16.82 9.31
N GLU A 120 -2.61 -16.57 10.43
CA GLU A 120 -3.19 -15.87 11.59
C GLU A 120 -3.52 -14.42 11.25
N GLU A 121 -2.64 -13.74 10.52
CA GLU A 121 -2.84 -12.37 10.06
C GLU A 121 -4.06 -12.25 9.12
N PHE A 122 -4.19 -13.15 8.14
CA PHE A 122 -5.29 -13.13 7.16
C PHE A 122 -6.61 -13.68 7.70
N SER A 123 -6.57 -14.53 8.72
CA SER A 123 -7.77 -15.02 9.41
C SER A 123 -8.38 -13.97 10.36
N GLY A 124 -7.70 -12.83 10.56
CA GLY A 124 -8.18 -11.74 11.41
C GLY A 124 -9.30 -10.92 10.77
N ASP A 125 -10.08 -10.24 11.60
CA ASP A 125 -11.21 -9.40 11.17
C ASP A 125 -10.82 -8.29 10.17
N GLU A 126 -9.55 -7.86 10.18
CA GLU A 126 -9.02 -6.83 9.28
C GLU A 126 -9.08 -7.24 7.80
N PHE A 127 -9.05 -8.53 7.50
CA PHE A 127 -9.14 -9.07 6.14
C PHE A 127 -10.54 -9.64 5.81
N SER A 128 -11.53 -9.39 6.67
CA SER A 128 -12.90 -9.89 6.47
C SER A 128 -13.50 -9.44 5.13
N LEU A 129 -13.95 -10.41 4.34
CA LEU A 129 -14.63 -10.19 3.06
C LEU A 129 -16.08 -9.70 3.23
N ASN A 130 -16.61 -9.68 4.46
CA ASN A 130 -17.99 -9.26 4.77
C ASN A 130 -18.14 -7.74 4.94
N THR A 131 -17.45 -6.96 4.11
CA THR A 131 -17.49 -5.49 4.12
C THR A 131 -18.02 -4.95 2.79
N ALA A 132 -18.73 -3.83 2.84
CA ALA A 132 -19.21 -3.19 1.62
C ALA A 132 -18.03 -2.73 0.76
N PHE A 133 -18.10 -2.98 -0.55
CA PHE A 133 -17.01 -2.65 -1.47
C PHE A 133 -16.70 -1.15 -1.48
N ASN A 134 -15.44 -0.80 -1.24
CA ASN A 134 -14.88 0.54 -1.39
C ASN A 134 -13.54 0.43 -2.11
N LEU A 135 -13.35 1.20 -3.19
CA LEU A 135 -12.15 1.15 -4.02
C LEU A 135 -10.87 1.52 -3.26
N GLU A 136 -10.94 2.51 -2.36
CA GLU A 136 -9.75 2.94 -1.59
C GLU A 136 -9.37 1.89 -0.53
N GLU A 137 -10.39 1.33 0.13
CA GLU A 137 -10.21 0.20 1.04
C GLU A 137 -9.66 -1.03 0.31
N TYR A 138 -10.15 -1.32 -0.89
CA TYR A 138 -9.66 -2.41 -1.72
C TYR A 138 -8.18 -2.23 -2.07
N LYS A 139 -7.76 -1.04 -2.51
CA LYS A 139 -6.35 -0.75 -2.78
C LYS A 139 -5.48 -0.91 -1.53
N SER A 140 -5.94 -0.37 -0.41
CA SER A 140 -5.25 -0.49 0.87
C SER A 140 -5.06 -1.96 1.27
N ARG A 141 -6.12 -2.78 1.14
CA ARG A 141 -6.06 -4.22 1.39
C ARG A 141 -5.07 -4.95 0.49
N VAL A 142 -5.05 -4.64 -0.81
CA VAL A 142 -4.08 -5.25 -1.75
C VAL A 142 -2.65 -4.93 -1.34
N LEU A 143 -2.35 -3.66 -1.05
CA LEU A 143 -1.01 -3.26 -0.60
C LEU A 143 -0.61 -3.96 0.71
N ARG A 144 -1.58 -4.13 1.62
CA ARG A 144 -1.36 -4.86 2.87
C ARG A 144 -1.07 -6.34 2.63
N TYR A 145 -1.82 -7.01 1.76
CA TYR A 145 -1.52 -8.39 1.37
C TYR A 145 -0.12 -8.51 0.75
N GLU A 146 0.22 -7.65 -0.21
CA GLU A 146 1.55 -7.64 -0.86
C GLU A 146 2.67 -7.46 0.16
N SER A 147 2.46 -6.56 1.12
CA SER A 147 3.37 -6.30 2.23
C SER A 147 3.51 -7.54 3.13
N SER A 148 2.40 -8.10 3.63
CA SER A 148 2.44 -9.21 4.57
C SER A 148 3.16 -10.42 3.97
N ILE A 149 2.90 -10.76 2.70
CA ILE A 149 3.51 -11.94 2.04
C ILE A 149 4.99 -11.75 1.67
N GLU A 150 5.57 -10.56 1.80
CA GLU A 150 6.89 -10.23 1.28
C GLU A 150 7.98 -11.21 1.77
N ILE A 151 8.01 -11.53 3.08
CA ILE A 151 9.00 -12.46 3.64
C ILE A 151 8.83 -13.86 3.03
N LEU A 152 7.61 -14.40 3.04
CA LEU A 152 7.34 -15.74 2.51
C LEU A 152 7.65 -15.81 1.01
N GLN A 153 7.31 -14.78 0.25
CA GLN A 153 7.62 -14.69 -1.18
C GLN A 153 9.14 -14.80 -1.43
N HIS A 154 9.95 -14.04 -0.69
CA HIS A 154 11.41 -14.10 -0.82
C HIS A 154 11.97 -15.48 -0.45
N MET A 155 11.40 -16.12 0.58
CA MET A 155 11.76 -17.48 0.97
C MET A 155 11.41 -18.50 -0.13
N PHE A 156 10.24 -18.38 -0.77
CA PHE A 156 9.84 -19.22 -1.90
C PHE A 156 10.78 -19.07 -3.10
N ILE A 157 11.13 -17.84 -3.49
CA ILE A 157 12.05 -17.59 -4.61
C ILE A 157 13.37 -18.34 -4.40
N VAL A 158 13.93 -18.23 -3.20
CA VAL A 158 15.20 -18.87 -2.84
C VAL A 158 15.04 -20.38 -2.69
N GLY A 159 13.97 -20.81 -2.04
CA GLY A 159 13.65 -22.20 -1.76
C GLY A 159 13.40 -23.03 -3.01
N CYS A 160 12.64 -22.49 -3.96
CA CYS A 160 12.38 -23.15 -5.25
C CYS A 160 13.62 -23.14 -6.15
N TYR A 161 14.46 -22.10 -6.09
CA TYR A 161 15.66 -22.02 -6.92
C TYR A 161 16.79 -22.93 -6.43
N TRP A 162 17.07 -22.95 -5.12
CA TRP A 162 18.19 -23.70 -4.53
C TRP A 162 17.77 -25.03 -3.86
N GLY A 163 16.47 -25.30 -3.78
CA GLY A 163 15.94 -26.50 -3.15
C GLY A 163 16.19 -27.79 -3.94
N ARG A 164 15.98 -28.92 -3.26
CA ARG A 164 16.05 -30.26 -3.85
C ARG A 164 14.63 -30.79 -4.05
N LYS A 165 14.50 -31.89 -4.81
CA LYS A 165 13.21 -32.57 -5.02
C LYS A 165 12.51 -32.97 -3.72
N SER A 166 13.26 -33.32 -2.68
CA SER A 166 12.70 -33.65 -1.36
C SER A 166 11.88 -32.50 -0.77
N HIS A 167 12.22 -31.25 -1.09
CA HIS A 167 11.52 -30.06 -0.56
C HIS A 167 10.23 -29.73 -1.32
N GLU A 168 9.94 -30.35 -2.48
CA GLU A 168 8.74 -30.04 -3.29
C GLU A 168 7.43 -30.14 -2.47
N GLN A 169 7.33 -31.15 -1.62
CA GLN A 169 6.16 -31.33 -0.76
C GLN A 169 6.02 -30.24 0.30
N ILE A 170 7.13 -29.68 0.79
CA ILE A 170 7.12 -28.59 1.78
C ILE A 170 6.52 -27.34 1.14
N TRP A 171 6.95 -27.00 -0.09
CA TRP A 171 6.44 -25.84 -0.83
C TRP A 171 4.94 -25.96 -1.13
N ALA A 172 4.51 -27.12 -1.61
CA ALA A 172 3.10 -27.38 -1.90
C ALA A 172 2.21 -27.22 -0.66
N LYS A 173 2.56 -27.88 0.44
CA LYS A 173 1.80 -27.78 1.69
C LYS A 173 1.81 -26.38 2.29
N CYS A 174 2.90 -25.63 2.10
CA CYS A 174 2.98 -24.24 2.54
C CYS A 174 1.99 -23.34 1.76
N LEU A 175 1.89 -23.50 0.44
CA LEU A 175 0.90 -22.78 -0.37
C LEU A 175 -0.54 -23.14 0.05
N GLU A 176 -0.81 -24.44 0.26
CA GLU A 176 -2.11 -24.90 0.76
C GLU A 176 -2.47 -24.25 2.12
N ARG A 177 -1.47 -24.05 2.99
CA ARG A 177 -1.68 -23.45 4.31
C ARG A 177 -2.06 -21.97 4.24
N VAL A 178 -1.46 -21.21 3.33
CA VAL A 178 -1.73 -19.76 3.17
C VAL A 178 -2.98 -19.49 2.32
N ASN A 179 -3.42 -20.49 1.53
CA ASN A 179 -4.64 -20.43 0.75
C ASN A 179 -5.91 -20.59 1.61
N VAL A 180 -6.13 -19.65 2.51
CA VAL A 180 -7.34 -19.54 3.32
C VAL A 180 -8.34 -18.62 2.61
N PRO A 181 -9.61 -19.00 2.47
CA PRO A 181 -10.67 -18.14 1.94
C PRO A 181 -11.04 -17.01 2.89
#